data_AF-A0A7C4T265-F1
#
_entry.id   AF-A0A7C4T265-F1
#
_cell.length_a   1.000
_cell.length_b   1.000
_cell.length_c   1.000
_cell.angle_alpha   90.00
_cell.angle_beta   90.00
_cell.angle_gamma   90.00
#
_symmetry.space_group_name_H-M   'P 1'
#
loop_
_entity.id
_entity.type
_entity.pdbx_description
1 polymer ?
#
loop_
_entity_poly.entity_id
_entity_poly.type
_entity_poly.pdbx_seq_one_letter_code
_entity_poly.pdbx_strand_id
1 'polypeptide(L)'
;MVIYLLLLIASYLFMEFVAWFSHKYIMHGFLWKWHADHHRKDHITARPLQTEDKKFEKNDLFFIVFALPGIILMIVGITTFNLAFIFMSTGITLYGLTYFLIHDVIIHRRINILNNIAERNRYLKAMIKAHMAHHHPKNKEDFNNFGLLVFHPRYFKEN
;
A
#
# COMPACT_ATOMS: atom_id res chain seq x y z
N MET A 1 -10.16 24.86 12.81
CA MET A 1 -10.53 24.20 11.55
C MET A 1 -9.30 23.89 10.69
N VAL A 2 -8.50 24.88 10.28
CA VAL A 2 -7.30 24.68 9.43
C VAL A 2 -6.32 23.66 10.01
N ILE A 3 -5.99 23.75 11.31
CA ILE A 3 -5.06 22.82 11.97
C ILE A 3 -5.51 21.35 11.86
N TYR A 4 -6.81 21.09 11.95
CA TYR A 4 -7.34 19.73 11.86
C TYR A 4 -7.24 19.16 10.45
N LEU A 5 -7.48 20.00 9.43
CA LEU A 5 -7.27 19.60 8.03
C LEU A 5 -5.79 19.32 7.75
N LEU A 6 -4.88 20.12 8.32
CA LEU A 6 -3.44 19.86 8.22
C LEU A 6 -3.06 18.54 8.87
N LEU A 7 -3.61 18.22 10.06
CA LEU A 7 -3.38 16.94 10.72
C LEU A 7 -3.89 15.74 9.90
N LEU A 8 -5.05 15.88 9.26
CA LEU A 8 -5.60 14.85 8.37
C LEU A 8 -4.67 14.63 7.17
N ILE A 9 -4.29 15.69 6.47
CA ILE A 9 -3.42 15.61 5.29
C ILE A 9 -2.04 15.06 5.69
N ALA A 10 -1.47 15.55 6.79
CA ALA A 10 -0.18 15.08 7.30
C ALA A 10 -0.24 13.58 7.64
N SER A 11 -1.30 13.12 8.31
CA SER A 11 -1.48 11.70 8.64
C SER A 11 -1.62 10.84 7.40
N TYR A 12 -2.41 11.30 6.42
CA TYR A 12 -2.57 10.61 5.14
C TYR A 12 -1.23 10.46 4.40
N LEU A 13 -0.46 11.54 4.27
CA LEU A 13 0.83 11.51 3.58
C LEU A 13 1.88 10.71 4.35
N PHE A 14 1.88 10.81 5.68
CA PHE A 14 2.80 10.05 6.53
C PHE A 14 2.56 8.54 6.41
N MET A 15 1.32 8.10 6.16
CA MET A 15 1.04 6.69 5.94
C MET A 15 1.74 6.11 4.71
N GLU A 16 2.07 6.90 3.68
CA GLU A 16 2.92 6.42 2.57
C GLU A 16 4.31 6.03 3.06
N PHE A 17 4.90 6.83 3.95
CA PHE A 17 6.17 6.49 4.58
C PHE A 17 6.03 5.22 5.45
N VAL A 18 4.96 5.11 6.25
CA VAL A 18 4.69 3.93 7.09
C VAL A 18 4.53 2.68 6.23
N ALA A 19 3.78 2.76 5.13
CA ALA A 19 3.59 1.66 4.19
C ALA A 19 4.91 1.25 3.56
N TRP A 20 5.67 2.18 3.00
CA TRP A 20 6.99 1.93 2.43
C TRP A 20 7.95 1.28 3.44
N PHE A 21 8.03 1.83 4.66
CA PHE A 21 8.92 1.33 5.71
C PHE A 21 8.54 -0.09 6.11
N SER A 22 7.25 -0.31 6.34
CA SER A 22 6.72 -1.61 6.74
C SER A 22 6.92 -2.63 5.62
N HIS A 23 6.64 -2.26 4.38
CA HIS A 23 6.83 -3.12 3.22
C HIS A 23 8.29 -3.57 3.11
N LYS A 24 9.24 -2.62 3.18
CA LYS A 24 10.66 -2.90 3.04
C LYS A 24 11.27 -3.69 4.21
N TYR A 25 11.00 -3.29 5.45
CA TYR A 25 11.73 -3.82 6.62
C TYR A 25 10.95 -4.84 7.44
N ILE A 26 9.61 -4.81 7.37
CA ILE A 26 8.75 -5.72 8.14
C ILE A 26 8.27 -6.86 7.24
N MET A 27 7.60 -6.52 6.13
CA MET A 27 6.98 -7.48 5.22
C MET A 27 8.03 -8.24 4.43
N HIS A 28 9.04 -7.58 3.86
CA HIS A 28 10.22 -8.26 3.29
C HIS A 28 11.30 -8.65 4.31
N GLY A 29 11.04 -8.43 5.60
CA GLY A 29 11.91 -8.82 6.70
C GLY A 29 11.35 -10.01 7.47
N PHE A 30 11.11 -9.82 8.76
CA PHE A 30 10.72 -10.90 9.67
C PHE A 30 9.29 -11.43 9.46
N LEU A 31 8.40 -10.65 8.82
CA LEU A 31 7.06 -11.10 8.43
C LEU A 31 6.95 -11.54 6.97
N TRP A 32 8.06 -11.91 6.33
CA TRP A 32 8.05 -12.46 4.97
C TRP A 32 7.08 -13.62 4.79
N LYS A 33 6.93 -14.50 5.80
CA LYS A 33 5.98 -15.62 5.72
C LYS A 33 4.51 -15.19 5.53
N TRP A 34 4.15 -13.96 5.91
CA TRP A 34 2.82 -13.40 5.69
C TRP A 34 2.71 -12.69 4.34
N HIS A 35 3.82 -12.22 3.80
CA HIS A 35 3.85 -11.46 2.56
C HIS A 35 4.21 -12.30 1.33
N ALA A 36 4.88 -13.44 1.53
CA ALA A 36 5.40 -14.29 0.47
C ALA A 36 4.32 -14.76 -0.50
N ASP A 37 3.09 -15.01 -0.01
CA ASP A 37 2.00 -15.45 -0.86
C ASP A 37 1.47 -14.34 -1.79
N HIS A 38 1.87 -13.10 -1.54
CA HIS A 38 1.58 -11.95 -2.39
C HIS A 38 2.61 -11.72 -3.51
N HIS A 39 3.70 -12.49 -3.52
CA HIS A 39 4.74 -12.43 -4.55
C HIS A 39 4.79 -13.68 -5.41
N ARG A 40 5.25 -13.52 -6.65
CA ARG A 40 5.48 -14.61 -7.61
C ARG A 40 6.84 -15.26 -7.47
N LYS A 41 7.76 -14.59 -6.80
CA LYS A 41 9.11 -15.08 -6.52
C LYS A 41 9.49 -14.73 -5.10
N ASP A 42 10.16 -15.66 -4.46
CA ASP A 42 10.72 -15.45 -3.15
C ASP A 42 11.94 -14.51 -3.26
N HIS A 43 11.93 -13.39 -2.53
CA HIS A 43 13.03 -12.42 -2.63
C HIS A 43 14.31 -12.87 -1.92
N ILE A 44 14.22 -13.89 -1.07
CA ILE A 44 15.36 -14.46 -0.33
C ILE A 44 16.02 -15.56 -1.16
N THR A 45 15.23 -16.44 -1.77
CA THR A 45 15.70 -17.65 -2.47
C THR A 45 15.60 -17.57 -3.99
N ALA A 46 14.97 -16.53 -4.53
CA ALA A 46 14.65 -16.34 -5.96
C ALA A 46 13.79 -17.46 -6.59
N ARG A 47 13.22 -18.36 -5.76
CA ARG A 47 12.38 -19.46 -6.23
C ARG A 47 10.97 -18.97 -6.57
N PRO A 48 10.28 -19.55 -7.56
CA PRO A 48 8.90 -19.19 -7.86
C PRO A 48 7.97 -19.55 -6.70
N LEU A 49 7.05 -18.63 -6.39
CA LEU A 49 5.94 -18.76 -5.46
C LEU A 49 4.66 -18.62 -6.32
N GLN A 50 3.84 -19.65 -6.46
CA GLN A 50 2.57 -19.54 -7.20
C GLN A 50 1.45 -19.22 -6.23
N THR A 51 1.26 -17.94 -5.91
CA THR A 51 0.38 -17.56 -4.81
C THR A 51 -0.46 -16.29 -5.01
N GLU A 52 -0.11 -15.43 -5.96
CA GLU A 52 -0.75 -14.10 -6.19
C GLU A 52 -2.20 -14.14 -6.71
N ASP A 53 -2.77 -15.33 -7.00
CA ASP A 53 -4.07 -15.50 -7.66
C ASP A 53 -5.21 -15.93 -6.71
N LYS A 54 -5.01 -15.79 -5.39
CA LYS A 54 -6.02 -16.17 -4.42
C LYS A 54 -6.93 -14.98 -4.09
N LYS A 55 -8.23 -15.27 -3.90
CA LYS A 55 -9.19 -14.30 -3.35
C LYS A 55 -8.79 -13.78 -1.96
N PHE A 56 -8.08 -14.60 -1.19
CA PHE A 56 -7.55 -14.26 0.13
C PHE A 56 -6.10 -14.73 0.22
N GLU A 57 -5.25 -13.85 0.74
CA GLU A 57 -3.84 -14.09 1.03
C GLU A 57 -3.53 -13.82 2.50
N LYS A 58 -2.48 -14.45 3.03
CA LYS A 58 -1.97 -14.13 4.37
C LYS A 58 -1.53 -12.67 4.44
N ASN A 59 -1.14 -12.09 3.32
CA ASN A 59 -0.84 -10.68 3.21
C ASN A 59 -2.02 -9.80 3.65
N ASP A 60 -3.26 -10.28 3.52
CA ASP A 60 -4.44 -9.52 3.94
C ASP A 60 -4.48 -9.29 5.46
N LEU A 61 -3.72 -10.04 6.26
CA LEU A 61 -3.53 -9.77 7.68
C LEU A 61 -2.95 -8.38 7.93
N PHE A 62 -2.15 -7.85 7.01
CA PHE A 62 -1.60 -6.50 7.13
C PHE A 62 -2.68 -5.42 7.06
N PHE A 63 -3.81 -5.64 6.37
CA PHE A 63 -4.93 -4.69 6.41
C PHE A 63 -5.46 -4.49 7.84
N ILE A 64 -5.55 -5.57 8.61
CA ILE A 64 -5.96 -5.51 10.00
C ILE A 64 -4.93 -4.71 10.80
N VAL A 65 -3.64 -5.05 10.66
CA VAL A 65 -2.55 -4.38 11.38
C VAL A 65 -2.51 -2.87 11.07
N PHE A 66 -2.63 -2.48 9.80
CA PHE A 66 -2.61 -1.07 9.39
C PHE A 66 -3.90 -0.32 9.73
N ALA A 67 -5.04 -1.00 9.88
CA ALA A 67 -6.29 -0.38 10.33
C ALA A 67 -6.28 -0.06 11.84
N LEU A 68 -5.55 -0.83 12.66
CA LEU A 68 -5.55 -0.68 14.11
C LEU A 68 -5.20 0.74 14.60
N PRO A 69 -4.11 1.41 14.13
CA PRO A 69 -3.82 2.78 14.54
C PRO A 69 -4.97 3.76 14.27
N GLY A 70 -5.62 3.64 13.10
CA GLY A 70 -6.77 4.46 12.74
C GLY A 70 -7.97 4.20 13.67
N ILE A 71 -8.29 2.93 13.92
CA ILE A 71 -9.39 2.54 14.81
C ILE A 71 -9.14 3.03 16.24
N ILE A 72 -7.93 2.82 16.77
CA ILE A 72 -7.56 3.26 18.12
C ILE A 72 -7.67 4.78 18.24
N LEU A 73 -7.09 5.54 17.30
CA LEU A 73 -7.19 7.00 17.31
C LEU A 73 -8.63 7.49 17.17
N MET A 74 -9.46 6.80 16.38
CA MET A 74 -10.88 7.13 16.27
C MET A 74 -11.62 6.93 17.60
N ILE A 75 -11.45 5.77 18.24
CA ILE A 75 -12.08 5.47 19.54
C ILE A 75 -11.62 6.47 20.60
N VAL A 76 -10.31 6.71 20.72
CA VAL A 76 -9.77 7.67 21.69
C VAL A 76 -10.27 9.08 21.37
N GLY A 77 -10.27 9.48 20.11
CA GLY A 77 -10.76 10.79 19.68
C GLY A 77 -12.22 11.03 20.03
N ILE A 78 -13.09 10.03 19.80
CA ILE A 78 -14.52 10.12 20.15
C ILE A 78 -14.71 10.15 21.68
N THR A 79 -14.07 9.23 22.40
CA THR A 79 -14.25 9.09 23.86
C THR A 79 -13.68 10.26 24.66
N THR A 80 -12.67 10.93 24.14
CA THR A 80 -12.05 12.11 24.77
C THR A 80 -12.50 13.45 24.16
N PHE A 81 -13.43 13.42 23.20
CA PHE A 81 -13.85 14.59 22.42
C PHE A 81 -12.67 15.34 21.75
N ASN A 82 -11.60 14.62 21.42
CA ASN A 82 -10.40 15.18 20.82
C ASN A 82 -10.48 15.16 19.28
N LEU A 83 -10.82 16.32 18.71
CA LEU A 83 -10.92 16.50 17.27
C LEU A 83 -9.60 16.24 16.53
N ALA A 84 -8.44 16.50 17.14
CA ALA A 84 -7.16 16.21 16.48
C ALA A 84 -7.02 14.72 16.18
N PHE A 85 -7.39 13.85 17.12
CA PHE A 85 -7.32 12.40 16.95
C PHE A 85 -8.31 11.88 15.92
N ILE A 86 -9.51 12.46 15.86
CA ILE A 86 -10.52 12.13 14.85
C ILE A 86 -10.03 12.49 13.43
N PHE A 87 -9.38 13.65 13.25
CA PHE A 87 -8.87 14.04 11.94
C PHE A 87 -7.66 13.21 11.52
N MET A 88 -6.76 12.87 12.45
CA MET A 88 -5.64 11.97 12.17
C MET A 88 -6.12 10.56 11.82
N SER A 89 -7.07 9.99 12.58
CA SER A 89 -7.66 8.68 12.27
C SER A 89 -8.36 8.66 10.91
N THR A 90 -9.05 9.76 10.57
CA THR A 90 -9.66 9.94 9.24
C THR A 90 -8.59 9.94 8.15
N GLY A 91 -7.47 10.65 8.33
CA GLY A 91 -6.36 10.64 7.38
C GLY A 91 -5.76 9.25 7.16
N ILE A 92 -5.55 8.49 8.25
CA ILE A 92 -5.07 7.10 8.20
C ILE A 92 -6.08 6.21 7.46
N THR A 93 -7.37 6.35 7.76
CA THR A 93 -8.45 5.55 7.16
C THR A 93 -8.57 5.83 5.67
N LEU A 94 -8.50 7.10 5.27
CA LEU A 94 -8.52 7.50 3.86
C LEU A 94 -7.30 6.96 3.11
N TYR A 95 -6.11 6.97 3.72
CA TYR A 95 -4.95 6.34 3.11
C TYR A 95 -5.15 4.83 2.96
N GLY A 96 -5.65 4.15 4.00
CA GLY A 96 -5.95 2.72 3.93
C GLY A 96 -6.94 2.38 2.81
N LEU A 97 -7.98 3.21 2.63
CA LEU A 97 -8.93 3.08 1.51
C LEU A 97 -8.23 3.30 0.16
N THR A 98 -7.42 4.36 0.02
CA THR A 98 -6.65 4.60 -1.21
C THR A 98 -5.72 3.43 -1.51
N TYR A 99 -5.01 2.91 -0.50
CA TYR A 99 -4.12 1.77 -0.64
C TYR A 99 -4.88 0.56 -1.17
N PHE A 100 -5.99 0.19 -0.54
CA PHE A 100 -6.82 -0.94 -0.98
C PHE A 100 -7.33 -0.78 -2.42
N LEU A 101 -7.87 0.40 -2.76
CA LEU A 101 -8.38 0.67 -4.10
C LEU A 101 -7.28 0.61 -5.17
N ILE A 102 -6.08 1.09 -4.86
CA ILE A 102 -4.98 1.07 -5.81
C ILE A 102 -4.38 -0.33 -5.89
N HIS A 103 -3.99 -0.90 -4.76
CA HIS A 103 -3.26 -2.15 -4.67
C HIS A 103 -4.14 -3.32 -5.10
N ASP A 104 -5.24 -3.58 -4.42
CA ASP A 104 -6.03 -4.80 -4.61
C ASP A 104 -7.00 -4.69 -5.77
N VAL A 105 -7.62 -3.52 -5.96
CA VAL A 105 -8.63 -3.32 -7.00
C VAL A 105 -7.99 -2.98 -8.35
N ILE A 106 -7.05 -2.01 -8.39
CA ILE A 106 -6.47 -1.56 -9.66
C ILE A 106 -5.27 -2.40 -10.10
N ILE A 107 -4.29 -2.65 -9.22
CA ILE A 107 -3.04 -3.31 -9.58
C ILE A 107 -3.22 -4.83 -9.63
N HIS A 108 -3.67 -5.45 -8.54
CA HIS A 108 -3.86 -6.90 -8.44
C HIS A 108 -5.19 -7.39 -9.02
N ARG A 109 -6.12 -6.49 -9.36
CA ARG A 109 -7.42 -6.80 -9.99
C ARG A 109 -8.20 -7.89 -9.26
N ARG A 110 -8.10 -7.96 -7.93
CA ARG A 110 -8.88 -8.90 -7.11
C ARG A 110 -10.37 -8.60 -7.15
N ILE A 111 -10.73 -7.34 -7.44
CA ILE A 111 -12.12 -6.89 -7.64
C ILE A 111 -12.21 -6.11 -8.96
N ASN A 112 -12.98 -6.61 -9.91
CA ASN A 112 -13.04 -6.10 -11.29
C ASN A 112 -14.03 -4.93 -11.48
N ILE A 113 -13.86 -3.83 -10.75
CA ILE A 113 -14.78 -2.67 -10.78
C ILE A 113 -14.14 -1.38 -11.34
N LEU A 114 -12.82 -1.24 -11.35
CA LEU A 114 -12.12 0.00 -11.75
C LEU A 114 -11.07 -0.21 -12.86
N ASN A 115 -11.12 -1.35 -13.55
CA ASN A 115 -10.07 -1.82 -14.46
C ASN A 115 -9.72 -0.82 -15.59
N ASN A 116 -10.72 -0.06 -16.06
CA ASN A 116 -10.56 0.86 -17.20
C ASN A 116 -9.99 2.24 -16.82
N ILE A 117 -9.95 2.59 -15.53
CA ILE A 117 -9.51 3.92 -15.07
C ILE A 117 -7.99 4.06 -15.20
N ALA A 118 -7.27 2.99 -14.89
CA ALA A 118 -5.82 2.92 -14.99
C ALA A 118 -5.31 3.18 -16.42
N GLU A 119 -6.04 2.73 -17.43
CA GLU A 119 -5.62 2.83 -18.84
C GLU A 119 -5.67 4.26 -19.39
N ARG A 120 -6.34 5.17 -18.69
CA ARG A 120 -6.52 6.57 -19.12
C ARG A 120 -5.62 7.56 -18.39
N ASN A 121 -4.91 7.13 -17.35
CA ASN A 121 -4.08 8.02 -16.52
C ASN A 121 -2.61 7.60 -16.53
N ARG A 122 -1.73 8.50 -17.01
CA ARG A 122 -0.28 8.28 -17.10
C ARG A 122 0.36 7.97 -15.74
N TYR A 123 -0.07 8.65 -14.67
CA TYR A 123 0.41 8.40 -13.32
C TYR A 123 0.03 6.99 -12.85
N LEU A 124 -1.24 6.60 -13.01
CA LEU A 124 -1.68 5.25 -12.62
C LEU A 124 -0.94 4.16 -13.41
N LYS A 125 -0.72 4.35 -14.72
CA LYS A 125 0.11 3.42 -15.52
C LYS A 125 1.52 3.27 -14.98
N ALA A 126 2.19 4.40 -14.69
CA ALA A 126 3.55 4.38 -14.17
C ALA A 126 3.63 3.72 -12.80
N MET A 127 2.65 3.99 -11.93
CA MET A 127 2.50 3.39 -10.61
C MET A 127 2.30 1.87 -10.69
N ILE A 128 1.38 1.40 -11.55
CA ILE A 128 1.16 -0.04 -11.79
C ILE A 128 2.45 -0.69 -12.29
N LYS A 129 3.14 -0.08 -13.25
CA LYS A 129 4.43 -0.58 -13.77
C LYS A 129 5.47 -0.68 -12.65
N ALA A 130 5.53 0.32 -11.78
CA ALA A 130 6.46 0.36 -10.66
C ALA A 130 6.20 -0.74 -9.62
N HIS A 131 4.93 -0.94 -9.27
CA HIS A 131 4.50 -1.99 -8.33
C HIS A 131 4.71 -3.38 -8.91
N MET A 132 4.29 -3.61 -10.16
CA MET A 132 4.48 -4.89 -10.83
C MET A 132 5.96 -5.25 -11.00
N ALA A 133 6.83 -4.26 -11.25
CA ALA A 133 8.28 -4.48 -11.30
C ALA A 133 8.84 -4.97 -9.96
N HIS A 134 8.28 -4.54 -8.83
CA HIS A 134 8.66 -5.03 -7.51
C HIS A 134 8.20 -6.48 -7.25
N HIS A 135 6.98 -6.84 -7.66
CA HIS A 135 6.49 -8.22 -7.58
C HIS A 135 7.21 -9.16 -8.56
N HIS A 136 7.63 -8.63 -9.71
CA HIS A 136 8.24 -9.38 -10.82
C HIS A 136 9.59 -8.77 -11.24
N PRO A 137 10.58 -8.71 -10.34
CA PRO A 137 11.80 -7.98 -10.60
C PRO A 137 12.64 -8.69 -11.67
N LYS A 138 13.10 -7.92 -12.66
CA LYS A 138 14.10 -8.37 -13.64
C LYS A 138 15.52 -8.08 -13.17
N ASN A 139 15.67 -7.08 -12.30
CA ASN A 139 16.93 -6.65 -11.73
C ASN A 139 16.71 -6.16 -10.27
N LYS A 140 17.80 -5.83 -9.59
CA LYS A 140 17.78 -5.37 -8.19
C LYS A 140 17.06 -4.02 -8.02
N GLU A 141 17.12 -3.14 -9.02
CA GLU A 141 16.46 -1.82 -8.95
C GLU A 141 14.94 -1.95 -9.01
N ASP A 142 14.42 -2.90 -9.80
CA ASP A 142 12.99 -3.23 -9.88
C ASP A 142 12.48 -3.70 -8.52
N PHE A 143 13.25 -4.58 -7.86
CA PHE A 143 12.92 -5.07 -6.53
C PHE A 143 12.96 -3.97 -5.45
N ASN A 144 13.83 -2.96 -5.58
CA ASN A 144 14.00 -1.92 -4.56
C ASN A 144 12.91 -0.82 -4.58
N ASN A 145 11.73 -1.10 -5.13
CA ASN A 145 10.59 -0.18 -5.14
C ASN A 145 9.47 -0.67 -4.21
N PHE A 146 9.42 -0.16 -2.98
CA PHE A 146 8.46 -0.61 -1.95
C PHE A 146 7.29 0.35 -1.71
N GLY A 147 7.32 1.55 -2.32
CA GLY A 147 6.27 2.55 -2.17
C GLY A 147 5.09 2.28 -3.10
N LEU A 148 3.92 2.78 -2.73
CA LEU A 148 2.70 2.65 -3.54
C LEU A 148 2.48 3.93 -4.37
N LEU A 149 2.30 5.06 -3.70
CA LEU A 149 2.05 6.36 -4.36
C LEU A 149 3.35 7.05 -4.77
N VAL A 150 4.43 6.79 -4.04
CA VAL A 150 5.75 7.38 -4.31
C VAL A 150 6.67 6.29 -4.85
N PHE A 151 7.00 6.42 -6.14
CA PHE A 151 7.83 5.47 -6.87
C PHE A 151 8.84 6.20 -7.75
N HIS A 152 9.86 5.47 -8.22
CA HIS A 152 10.94 6.06 -9.01
C HIS A 152 10.43 6.61 -10.36
N PRO A 153 10.78 7.85 -10.77
CA PRO A 153 10.25 8.48 -11.99
C PRO A 153 10.55 7.73 -13.31
N ARG A 154 11.50 6.80 -13.31
CA ARG A 154 11.84 5.96 -14.49
C ARG A 154 10.62 5.21 -15.05
N TYR A 155 9.61 4.93 -14.24
CA TYR A 155 8.42 4.22 -14.68
C TYR A 155 7.46 5.08 -15.52
N PHE A 156 7.66 6.40 -15.60
CA PHE A 156 6.96 7.29 -16.53
C PHE A 156 7.51 7.24 -17.97
N LYS A 157 8.67 6.61 -18.16
CA LYS A 157 9.24 6.42 -19.50
C LYS A 157 8.54 5.22 -20.14
N GLU A 158 7.88 5.51 -21.25
CA GLU A 158 7.49 4.50 -22.24
C GLU A 158 8.79 4.09 -22.95
N ASN A 159 9.05 2.78 -23.00
CA ASN A 159 10.06 2.24 -23.90
C ASN A 159 9.41 2.09 -25.27
#